data_AF-A0A380P749-F1
#
_entry.id   AF-A0A380P749-F1
#
_cell.length_a   1.000
_cell.length_b   1.000
_cell.length_c   1.000
_cell.angle_alpha   90.00
_cell.angle_beta   90.00
_cell.angle_gamma   90.00
#
_symmetry.space_group_name_H-M   'P 1'
#
loop_
_entity.id
_entity.type
_entity.pdbx_description
1 polymer ?
#
loop_
_entity_poly.entity_id
_entity_poly.type
_entity_poly.pdbx_seq_one_letter_code
_entity_poly.pdbx_strand_id
1 'polypeptide(L)' 'MAKTIGIDLGTANVLIYVEGEGIVLNEPSVVAIDTKKIRS' A
#
# COMPACT_ATOMS: atom_id res chain seq x y z
N MET A 1 6.43 22.62 1.29
CA MET A 1 7.55 21.65 1.32
C MET A 1 7.03 20.32 0.82
N ALA A 2 7.81 19.56 0.06
CA ALA A 2 7.42 18.22 -0.38
C ALA A 2 7.55 17.25 0.79
N LYS A 3 6.59 16.32 0.94
CA LYS A 3 6.66 15.27 1.98
C LYS A 3 7.49 14.12 1.44
N THR A 4 8.52 13.71 2.18
CA THR A 4 9.31 12.51 1.84
C THR A 4 8.53 11.26 2.22
N ILE A 5 8.36 10.34 1.27
CA ILE A 5 7.58 9.11 1.46
C ILE A 5 8.44 7.91 1.03
N GLY A 6 8.51 6.89 1.89
CA GLY A 6 9.03 5.57 1.56
C GLY A 6 7.89 4.58 1.40
N ILE A 7 7.92 3.76 0.35
CA ILE A 7 6.91 2.72 0.09
C ILE A 7 7.64 1.40 -0.06
N ASP A 8 7.24 0.41 0.74
CA ASP A 8 7.69 -0.97 0.62
C ASP A 8 6.52 -1.83 0.14
N LEU A 9 6.74 -2.57 -0.94
CA LEU A 9 5.75 -3.39 -1.62
C LEU A 9 6.14 -4.86 -1.53
N GLY A 10 6.07 -5.39 -0.31
CA GLY A 10 6.31 -6.80 -0.04
C GLY A 10 5.21 -7.71 -0.60
N THR A 11 5.53 -9.00 -0.72
CA THR A 11 4.58 -10.03 -1.18
C THR A 11 3.47 -10.34 -0.17
N ALA A 12 3.71 -10.06 1.11
CA ALA A 12 2.77 -10.27 2.21
C ALA A 12 2.18 -8.96 2.74
N ASN A 13 2.95 -7.87 2.71
CA ASN A 13 2.57 -6.59 3.31
C ASN A 13 2.99 -5.41 2.44
N VAL A 14 2.19 -4.35 2.51
CA VAL A 14 2.54 -3.01 2.04
C VAL A 14 2.77 -2.12 3.24
N LEU A 15 3.89 -1.40 3.25
CA LEU A 15 4.20 -0.42 4.28
C LEU A 15 4.41 0.96 3.67
N ILE A 16 3.94 1.99 4.37
CA ILE A 16 4.21 3.40 4.03
C ILE A 16 4.89 4.07 5.21
N TYR A 17 6.04 4.68 4.94
CA TYR A 17 6.78 5.54 5.86
C TYR A 17 6.70 6.99 5.42
N VAL A 18 6.53 7.89 6.38
CA VAL A 18 6.57 9.34 6.18
C VAL A 18 7.63 9.93 7.10
N GLU A 19 8.53 10.73 6.53
CA GLU A 19 9.58 11.40 7.30
C GLU A 19 8.97 12.28 8.41
N GLY A 20 9.39 12.03 9.65
CA GLY A 20 8.89 12.72 10.85
C GLY A 20 7.62 12.13 11.45
N GLU A 21 6.92 11.23 10.76
CA GLU A 21 5.69 10.57 11.25
C GLU A 21 5.88 9.07 11.51
N GLY A 22 6.90 8.45 10.91
CA GLY A 22 7.14 7.01 11.07
C GLY A 22 6.33 6.18 10.08
N ILE A 23 6.03 4.93 10.46
CA ILE A 23 5.19 4.03 9.66
C ILE A 23 3.72 4.44 9.84
N VAL A 24 3.08 4.86 8.75
CA VAL A 24 1.69 5.34 8.75
C VAL A 24 0.71 4.33 8.15
N LEU A 25 1.21 3.28 7.47
CA LEU A 25 0.41 2.17 6.96
C LEU A 25 1.21 0.88 7.03
N ASN A 26 0.56 -0.22 7.46
CA ASN A 26 1.08 -1.58 7.43
C ASN A 26 -0.10 -2.55 7.23
N GLU A 27 -0.39 -2.87 5.98
CA GLU A 27 -1.55 -3.68 5.58
C GLU A 27 -1.09 -4.91 4.80
N PRO A 28 -1.88 -6.01 4.76
CA PRO A 28 -1.61 -7.12 3.87
C PRO A 28 -1.63 -6.68 2.39
N SER A 29 -0.72 -7.21 1.58
CA SER A 29 -0.62 -6.91 0.14
C SER A 29 -1.66 -7.71 -0.67
N VAL A 30 -2.95 -7.49 -0.39
CA VAL A 30 -4.08 -8.18 -1.01
C VAL A 30 -5.14 -7.20 -1.49
N VAL A 31 -5.88 -7.57 -2.53
CA VAL A 31 -7.02 -6.81 -3.03
C VAL A 31 -8.18 -7.76 -3.30
N ALA A 32 -9.41 -7.29 -3.07
CA ALA A 32 -10.61 -8.01 -3.47
C ALA A 32 -10.93 -7.72 -4.95
N ILE A 33 -11.15 -8.78 -5.73
CA ILE A 33 -11.46 -8.68 -7.15
C ILE A 33 -12.85 -9.28 -7.41
N ASP A 34 -13.71 -8.54 -8.12
CA ASP A 34 -14.94 -9.09 -8.66
C ASP A 34 -14.63 -9.82 -9.98
N THR A 35 -14.67 -11.15 -9.93
CA THR A 35 -14.36 -12.02 -11.07
C THR A 35 -15.44 -12.01 -12.15
N LYS A 36 -16.65 -11.54 -11.84
CA LYS A 36 -17.76 -11.46 -12.81
C LYS A 36 -17.68 -10.20 -13.67
N LYS A 37 -17.02 -9.13 -13.19
CA LYS A 37 -16.93 -7.83 -13.87
C LYS A 37 -15.82 -7.75 -14.94
N ILE A 38 -14.98 -8.79 -15.07
CA ILE A 38 -13.83 -8.79 -15.98
C ILE A 38 -14.21 -8.92 -17.48
N ARG A 39 -15.51 -9.00 -17.82
CA ARG A 39 -15.99 -9.20 -19.20
C ARG A 39 -16.95 -8.12 -19.70
N SER A 40 -16.68 -6.84 -19.44
CA SER A 40 -17.34 -5.72 -20.13
C SER A 40 -16.45 -5.14 -21.23
#